data_AF-A0A7S7NLD8-F1
#
_entry.id   AF-A0A7S7NLD8-F1
#
_cell.length_a   1.000
_cell.length_b   1.000
_cell.length_c   1.000
_cell.angle_alpha   90.00
_cell.angle_beta   90.00
_cell.angle_gamma   90.00
#
_symmetry.space_group_name_H-M   'P 1'
#
loop_
_entity.id
_entity.type
_entity.pdbx_description
1 polymer ?
#
loop_
_entity_poly.entity_id
_entity_poly.type
_entity_poly.pdbx_seq_one_letter_code
_entity_poly.pdbx_strand_id
1 'polypeptide(L)'
;MKSTSRSKEKTGGADDLAPEYHLDYAEAQPNRFASRVQAGSVAVLLDPDVAQVFQDGASVNAVLRALLTTMPPNRKRGKSK
;
A
#
# COMPACT_ATOMS: atom_id res chain seq x y z
N MET A 1 -44.43 -13.80 -23.07
CA MET A 1 -43.13 -14.31 -22.60
C MET A 1 -42.05 -13.46 -23.24
N LYS A 2 -41.19 -12.79 -22.46
CA LYS A 2 -40.12 -11.94 -23.00
C LYS A 2 -38.82 -12.43 -22.36
N SER A 3 -38.08 -13.23 -23.11
CA SER A 3 -36.81 -13.80 -22.69
C SER A 3 -35.73 -12.74 -22.75
N THR A 4 -35.21 -12.34 -21.59
CA THR A 4 -34.00 -11.52 -21.49
C THR A 4 -32.79 -12.45 -21.66
N SER A 5 -32.16 -12.37 -22.83
CA SER A 5 -30.86 -12.99 -23.08
C SER A 5 -29.83 -12.41 -22.11
N ARG A 6 -29.17 -13.28 -21.33
CA ARG A 6 -28.08 -12.91 -20.42
C ARG A 6 -27.05 -12.07 -21.17
N SER A 7 -26.89 -10.82 -20.76
CA SER A 7 -25.74 -9.99 -21.12
C SER A 7 -24.50 -10.72 -20.62
N LYS A 8 -23.68 -11.19 -21.57
CA LYS A 8 -22.34 -11.69 -21.32
C LYS A 8 -21.58 -10.59 -20.59
N GLU A 9 -21.20 -10.83 -19.34
CA GLU A 9 -20.29 -9.97 -18.60
C GLU A 9 -19.04 -9.80 -19.47
N LYS A 10 -18.92 -8.63 -20.10
CA LYS A 10 -17.64 -8.19 -20.64
C LYS A 10 -16.73 -8.08 -19.43
N THR A 11 -15.76 -8.97 -19.36
CA THR A 11 -14.52 -8.77 -18.61
C THR A 11 -13.84 -7.51 -19.15
N GLY A 12 -14.34 -6.34 -18.73
CA GLY A 12 -13.69 -5.06 -18.97
C GLY A 12 -12.43 -5.04 -18.11
N GLY A 13 -11.28 -4.90 -18.73
CA GLY A 13 -10.03 -4.80 -17.97
C GLY A 13 -8.75 -4.87 -18.78
N ALA A 14 -8.79 -5.35 -20.02
CA ALA A 14 -7.61 -5.37 -20.89
C ALA A 14 -7.82 -4.65 -22.24
N ASP A 15 -9.05 -4.55 -22.73
CA ASP A 15 -9.36 -4.12 -24.11
C ASP A 15 -9.45 -2.59 -24.30
N ASP A 16 -9.48 -1.83 -23.20
CA ASP A 16 -9.47 -0.35 -23.22
C ASP A 16 -8.05 0.24 -23.03
N LEU A 17 -7.05 -0.61 -22.76
CA LEU A 17 -5.67 -0.19 -22.63
C LEU A 17 -5.00 -0.24 -24.01
N ALA A 18 -4.15 0.74 -24.29
CA ALA A 18 -3.38 0.73 -25.53
C ALA A 18 -2.45 -0.51 -25.56
N PRO A 19 -2.15 -1.07 -26.75
CA PRO A 19 -1.31 -2.27 -26.91
C PRO A 19 0.01 -2.24 -26.12
N GLU A 20 0.59 -1.06 -25.90
CA GLU A 20 1.85 -0.85 -25.18
C GLU A 20 1.75 -1.15 -23.67
N TYR A 21 0.54 -1.17 -23.10
CA TYR A 21 0.30 -1.45 -21.68
C TYR A 21 0.00 -2.93 -21.39
N HIS A 22 0.06 -3.80 -22.41
CA HIS A 22 0.01 -5.24 -22.23
C HIS A 22 1.40 -5.77 -21.84
N LEU A 23 1.73 -5.57 -20.57
CA LEU A 23 3.00 -6.03 -20.00
C LEU A 23 2.95 -7.54 -19.80
N ASP A 24 3.95 -8.25 -20.32
CA ASP A 24 4.17 -9.66 -20.00
C ASP A 24 4.88 -9.78 -18.64
N TYR A 25 4.11 -10.14 -17.62
CA TYR A 25 4.64 -10.30 -16.26
C TYR A 25 5.49 -11.56 -16.08
N ALA A 26 5.51 -12.50 -17.03
CA ALA A 26 6.42 -13.64 -16.99
C ALA A 26 7.88 -13.21 -17.19
N GLU A 27 8.09 -12.15 -17.96
CA GLU A 27 9.40 -11.52 -18.20
C GLU A 27 9.73 -10.41 -17.17
N ALA A 28 8.85 -10.17 -16.19
CA ALA A 28 9.05 -9.11 -15.22
C ALA A 28 10.21 -9.41 -14.27
N GLN A 29 11.07 -8.40 -14.06
CA GLN A 29 12.15 -8.50 -13.09
C GLN A 29 11.65 -8.23 -11.66
N PRO A 30 12.24 -8.88 -10.65
CA PRO A 30 11.98 -8.55 -9.25
C PRO A 30 12.21 -7.06 -8.97
N ASN A 31 11.31 -6.45 -8.21
CA ASN A 31 11.41 -5.03 -7.87
C ASN A 31 12.71 -4.75 -7.08
N ARG A 32 13.62 -3.97 -7.67
CA ARG A 32 14.92 -3.60 -7.06
C ARG A 32 14.80 -2.85 -5.73
N PHE A 33 13.63 -2.29 -5.43
CA PHE A 33 13.34 -1.59 -4.17
C PHE A 33 12.65 -2.47 -3.13
N ALA A 34 12.22 -3.68 -3.49
CA ALA A 34 11.54 -4.58 -2.56
C ALA A 34 12.40 -4.92 -1.35
N SER A 35 13.72 -5.06 -1.53
CA SER A 35 14.67 -5.31 -0.44
C SER A 35 14.82 -4.14 0.54
N ARG A 36 14.46 -2.91 0.12
CA ARG A 36 14.53 -1.72 0.97
C ARG A 36 13.39 -1.66 1.98
N VAL A 37 12.33 -2.43 1.76
CA VAL A 37 11.15 -2.48 2.61
C VAL A 37 11.15 -3.82 3.34
N GLN A 38 11.34 -3.79 4.66
CA GLN A 38 11.27 -5.01 5.45
C GLN A 38 9.83 -5.57 5.41
N ALA A 39 9.71 -6.90 5.38
CA ALA A 39 8.41 -7.55 5.44
C ALA A 39 7.60 -7.06 6.64
N GLY A 40 6.37 -6.60 6.41
CA GLY A 40 5.50 -6.00 7.44
C GLY A 40 5.66 -4.50 7.63
N SER A 41 6.53 -3.82 6.87
CA SER A 41 6.59 -2.36 6.87
C SER A 41 5.36 -1.76 6.19
N VAL A 42 4.86 -0.65 6.73
CA VAL A 42 3.76 0.12 6.15
C VAL A 42 4.32 1.40 5.53
N ALA A 43 3.98 1.65 4.26
CA ALA A 43 4.27 2.93 3.63
C ALA A 43 3.22 3.96 4.05
N VAL A 44 3.67 5.10 4.56
CA VAL A 44 2.82 6.21 5.00
C VAL A 44 3.24 7.45 4.25
N LEU A 45 2.28 8.17 3.68
CA LEU A 45 2.49 9.49 3.11
C LEU A 45 2.42 10.52 4.23
N LEU A 46 3.43 11.37 4.36
CA LEU A 46 3.42 12.48 5.30
C LEU A 46 2.72 13.67 4.67
N ASP A 47 1.97 14.41 5.49
CA ASP A 47 1.42 15.69 5.07
C ASP A 47 2.55 16.70 4.82
N PRO A 48 2.35 17.69 3.92
CA PRO A 48 3.42 18.59 3.48
C PRO A 48 4.06 19.41 4.60
N ASP A 49 3.31 19.79 5.62
CA ASP A 49 3.78 20.52 6.80
C ASP A 49 4.71 19.66 7.66
N VAL A 50 4.37 18.38 7.85
CA VAL A 50 5.23 17.42 8.57
C VAL A 50 6.48 17.08 7.76
N ALA A 51 6.34 16.92 6.45
CA ALA A 51 7.44 16.62 5.53
C ALA A 51 8.47 17.77 5.43
N GLN A 52 8.06 19.02 5.69
CA GLN A 52 8.99 20.16 5.76
C GLN A 52 9.94 20.06 6.96
N VAL A 53 9.51 19.40 8.06
CA VAL A 53 10.30 19.25 9.28
C VAL A 53 11.22 18.04 9.19
N PHE A 54 10.74 16.93 8.62
CA PHE A 54 11.48 15.67 8.56
C PHE A 54 11.99 15.38 7.15
N GLN A 55 13.32 15.39 6.98
CA GLN A 55 13.97 15.21 5.68
C GLN A 55 14.09 13.74 5.25
N ASP A 56 13.98 12.79 6.18
CA ASP A 56 14.07 11.36 5.89
C ASP A 56 13.21 10.49 6.85
N GLY A 57 12.97 9.24 6.45
CA GLY A 57 12.23 8.29 7.28
C GLY A 57 12.97 7.82 8.54
N ALA A 58 14.30 7.98 8.62
CA ALA A 58 15.07 7.58 9.79
C ALA A 58 14.80 8.52 10.97
N SER A 59 14.78 9.83 10.72
CA SER A 59 14.45 10.89 11.67
C SER A 59 13.02 10.77 12.20
N VAL A 60 12.04 10.53 11.31
CA VAL A 60 10.64 10.27 11.70
C VAL A 60 10.56 9.08 12.64
N ASN A 61 11.14 7.95 12.25
CA ASN A 61 11.08 6.73 13.04
C ASN A 61 11.80 6.87 14.40
N ALA A 62 12.90 7.64 14.48
CA ALA A 62 13.58 7.90 15.74
C ALA A 62 12.68 8.66 16.72
N VAL A 63 12.00 9.72 16.25
CA VAL A 63 11.07 10.50 17.08
C VAL A 63 9.85 9.67 17.50
N LEU A 64 9.23 8.94 16.58
CA LEU A 64 8.09 8.08 16.91
C LEU A 64 8.46 7.01 17.94
N ARG A 65 9.65 6.42 17.85
CA ARG A 65 10.15 5.47 18.85
C ARG A 65 10.37 6.14 20.21
N ALA A 66 10.96 7.34 20.25
CA ALA A 66 11.11 8.10 21.49
C ALA A 66 9.75 8.37 22.15
N LEU A 67 8.76 8.80 21.36
CA LEU A 67 7.40 9.02 21.86
C LEU A 67 6.77 7.74 22.41
N LEU A 68 6.94 6.60 21.73
CA LEU A 68 6.46 5.29 22.20
C LEU A 68 7.04 4.90 23.57
N THR A 69 8.27 5.30 23.89
CA THR A 69 8.86 5.03 25.22
C THR A 69 8.26 5.87 26.34
N THR A 70 7.82 7.09 26.01
CA THR A 70 7.25 8.03 26.98
C THR A 70 5.73 7.92 27.11
N MET A 71 5.07 7.37 26.09
CA MET A 71 3.62 7.22 26.08
C MET A 71 3.20 6.10 27.02
N PRO A 72 2.12 6.29 27.79
CA PRO A 72 1.56 5.21 28.59
C PRO A 72 1.19 4.03 27.65
N PRO A 73 1.42 2.78 28.08
CA PRO A 73 1.13 1.62 27.27
C PRO A 73 -0.33 1.70 26.83
N ASN A 74 -0.56 1.58 25.52
CA ASN A 74 -1.90 1.64 24.96
C ASN A 74 -2.69 0.42 25.47
N ARG A 75 -3.38 0.58 26.60
CA ARG A 75 -4.13 -0.46 27.28
C ARG A 75 -5.47 -0.68 26.59
N LYS A 76 -5.48 -1.04 25.31
CA LYS A 76 -6.59 -1.78 24.67
C LYS A 76 -6.08 -2.56 23.46
N ARG A 77 -6.05 -3.89 23.60
CA ARG A 77 -7.00 -4.80 22.93
C ARG A 77 -7.17 -6.02 23.82
N GLY A 78 -8.19 -5.99 24.67
CA GLY A 78 -8.73 -7.20 25.26
C GLY A 78 -9.10 -8.14 24.12
N LYS A 79 -8.51 -9.34 24.12
CA LYS A 79 -9.08 -10.43 23.36
C LYS A 79 -10.34 -10.86 24.11
N SER A 80 -11.50 -10.49 23.56
CA SER A 80 -12.70 -11.28 23.76
C SER A 80 -12.44 -12.60 23.03
N LYS A 81 -12.28 -13.67 23.80
CA LYS A 81 -12.73 -15.00 23.44
C LYS A 81 -13.11 -15.72 24.72
#